data_AF-A0AAW0KY10-F1
#
_entry.id   AF-A0AAW0KY10-F1
#
_cell.length_a   1.000
_cell.length_b   1.000
_cell.length_c   1.000
_cell.angle_alpha   90.00
_cell.angle_beta   90.00
_cell.angle_gamma   90.00
#
_symmetry.space_group_name_H-M   'P 1'
#
loop_
_entity.id
_entity.type
_entity.pdbx_description
1 polymer ?
#
loop_
_entity_poly.entity_id
_entity_poly.type
_entity_poly.pdbx_seq_one_letter_code
_entity_poly.pdbx_strand_id
1 'polypeptide(L)'
;MEALRLKPDAGTIASLLPAVTNTSSNNVSYVKEVFMKLAKKIVVSWNVMIAVWKTYSIEPDAITIASVLPSCGDPWALSLGWQMHEYVEMKKL
;
A
#
# COMPACT_ATOMS: atom_id res chain seq x y z
N MET A 1 -25.71 -5.08 3.91
CA MET A 1 -24.42 -5.64 4.34
C MET A 1 -23.76 -4.59 5.20
N GLU A 2 -23.88 -4.75 6.52
CA GLU A 2 -23.37 -3.82 7.53
C GLU A 2 -21.84 -3.72 7.38
N ALA A 3 -21.34 -2.60 6.87
CA ALA A 3 -19.92 -2.31 6.89
C ALA A 3 -19.53 -2.12 8.37
N LEU A 4 -19.09 -3.22 9.00
CA LEU A 4 -18.59 -3.25 10.36
C LEU A 4 -17.70 -2.03 10.59
N ARG A 5 -18.03 -1.23 11.62
CA ARG A 5 -17.25 -0.09 12.12
C ARG A 5 -15.91 -0.51 12.74
N LEU A 6 -15.28 -1.53 12.18
CA LEU A 6 -13.92 -1.89 12.51
C LEU A 6 -13.04 -0.81 11.88
N LYS A 7 -12.26 -0.11 12.72
CA LYS A 7 -11.10 0.65 12.23
C LYS A 7 -10.07 -0.40 11.84
N PRO A 8 -9.86 -0.70 10.55
CA PRO A 8 -8.80 -1.61 10.16
C PRO A 8 -7.48 -1.03 10.66
N ASP A 9 -6.59 -1.90 11.11
CA ASP A 9 -5.19 -1.58 11.37
C ASP A 9 -4.31 -2.28 10.32
N ALA A 10 -3.00 -1.99 10.35
CA ALA A 10 -2.07 -2.57 9.39
C ALA A 10 -2.00 -4.12 9.47
N GLY A 11 -2.26 -4.72 10.64
CA GLY A 11 -2.30 -6.18 10.82
C GLY A 11 -3.53 -6.81 10.18
N THR A 12 -4.67 -6.11 10.24
CA THR A 12 -5.90 -6.47 9.55
C THR A 12 -5.70 -6.48 8.04
N ILE A 13 -5.03 -5.44 7.51
CA ILE A 13 -4.72 -5.37 6.07
C ILE A 13 -3.71 -6.44 5.65
N ALA A 14 -2.69 -6.71 6.48
CA ALA A 14 -1.70 -7.76 6.20
C ALA A 14 -2.34 -9.15 6.13
N SER A 15 -3.31 -9.43 7.00
CA SER A 15 -4.06 -10.69 7.00
C SER A 15 -4.89 -10.90 5.73
N LEU A 16 -5.29 -9.81 5.06
CA LEU A 16 -6.04 -9.88 3.81
C LEU A 16 -5.15 -10.16 2.61
N LEU A 17 -3.82 -9.94 2.70
CA LEU A 17 -2.88 -10.03 1.59
C LEU A 17 -3.02 -11.29 0.72
N PRO A 18 -3.05 -12.52 1.29
CA PRO A 18 -3.16 -13.75 0.50
C PRO A 18 -4.49 -13.85 -0.25
N ALA A 19 -5.56 -13.30 0.33
CA ALA A 19 -6.89 -13.30 -0.26
C ALA A 19 -6.98 -12.28 -1.41
N VAL A 20 -6.36 -11.10 -1.27
CA VAL A 20 -6.34 -10.11 -2.35
C VAL A 20 -5.47 -10.56 -3.51
N THR A 21 -4.31 -11.17 -3.26
CA THR A 21 -3.39 -11.56 -4.34
C THR A 21 -3.92 -12.68 -5.24
N ASN A 22 -4.99 -13.37 -4.83
CA ASN A 22 -5.55 -14.51 -5.55
C ASN A 22 -6.92 -14.23 -6.21
N THR A 23 -7.41 -12.99 -6.22
CA THR A 23 -8.82 -12.69 -6.61
C THR A 23 -8.96 -11.59 -7.68
N SER A 24 -10.17 -11.20 -8.05
CA SER A 24 -10.50 -10.22 -9.09
C SER A 24 -10.24 -8.75 -8.69
N SER A 25 -10.23 -7.85 -9.69
CA SER A 25 -9.97 -6.41 -9.56
C SER A 25 -10.87 -5.66 -8.55
N ASN A 26 -12.06 -6.18 -8.24
CA ASN A 26 -12.95 -5.60 -7.22
C ASN A 26 -12.32 -5.58 -5.82
N ASN A 27 -11.54 -6.61 -5.46
CA ASN A 27 -10.91 -6.70 -4.15
C ASN A 27 -9.75 -5.69 -4.00
N VAL A 28 -9.15 -5.26 -5.12
CA VAL A 28 -8.11 -4.23 -5.13
C VAL A 28 -8.66 -2.88 -4.72
N SER A 29 -9.80 -2.50 -5.30
CA SER A 29 -10.51 -1.26 -4.94
C SER A 29 -10.88 -1.24 -3.47
N TYR A 30 -11.34 -2.39 -2.94
CA TYR A 30 -11.63 -2.54 -1.52
C TYR A 30 -10.39 -2.37 -0.64
N VAL A 31 -9.27 -3.03 -0.96
CA VAL A 31 -8.03 -2.88 -0.16
C VAL A 31 -7.47 -1.47 -0.24
N LYS A 32 -7.56 -0.81 -1.39
CA LYS A 32 -7.21 0.61 -1.53
C LYS A 32 -8.09 1.49 -0.63
N GLU A 33 -9.40 1.23 -0.57
CA GLU A 33 -10.32 1.97 0.31
C GLU A 33 -10.00 1.74 1.79
N VAL A 34 -9.77 0.49 2.19
CA VAL A 34 -9.38 0.11 3.57
C VAL A 34 -8.05 0.77 3.94
N PHE A 35 -7.09 0.78 3.03
CA PHE A 35 -5.80 1.45 3.20
C PHE A 35 -5.96 2.97 3.35
N MET A 36 -6.80 3.61 2.53
CA MET A 36 -7.07 5.05 2.65
C MET A 36 -7.71 5.41 3.99
N LYS A 37 -8.57 4.54 4.53
CA LYS A 37 -9.22 4.69 5.85
C LYS A 37 -8.31 4.44 7.04
N LEU A 38 -7.08 3.92 6.85
CA LEU A 38 -6.12 3.76 7.94
C LEU A 38 -5.77 5.12 8.57
N ALA A 39 -5.95 5.21 9.89
CA ALA A 39 -5.57 6.38 10.68
C ALA A 39 -4.05 6.59 10.71
N LYS A 40 -3.27 5.50 10.67
CA LYS A 40 -1.81 5.52 10.50
C LYS A 40 -1.43 4.51 9.42
N LYS A 41 -0.80 5.01 8.36
CA LYS A 41 -0.23 4.20 7.29
C LYS A 41 1.23 3.95 7.66
N ILE A 42 1.53 2.72 8.08
CA ILE A 42 2.88 2.29 8.48
C ILE A 42 3.47 1.38 7.41
N VAL A 43 4.77 1.10 7.50
CA VAL A 43 5.52 0.26 6.54
C VAL A 43 4.78 -1.04 6.19
N VAL A 44 4.20 -1.72 7.18
CA VAL A 44 3.43 -2.97 6.96
C VAL A 44 2.23 -2.75 6.02
N SER A 45 1.44 -1.69 6.22
CA SER A 45 0.29 -1.40 5.35
C SER A 45 0.73 -0.99 3.94
N TRP A 46 1.89 -0.35 3.80
CA TRP A 46 2.47 -0.02 2.49
C TRP A 46 2.99 -1.25 1.75
N ASN A 47 3.63 -2.19 2.44
CA ASN A 47 4.08 -3.46 1.85
C ASN A 47 2.91 -4.23 1.25
N VAL A 48 1.73 -4.18 1.89
CA VAL A 48 0.50 -4.75 1.34
C VAL A 48 0.10 -4.05 0.04
N MET A 49 0.08 -2.71 0.03
CA MET A 49 -0.27 -1.96 -1.19
C MET A 49 0.70 -2.21 -2.35
N ILE A 50 2.00 -2.29 -2.08
CA ILE A 50 3.02 -2.58 -3.11
C ILE A 50 2.81 -3.99 -3.68
N ALA A 51 2.56 -4.98 -2.84
CA ALA A 51 2.28 -6.34 -3.30
C ALA A 51 1.00 -6.39 -4.15
N VAL A 52 -0.07 -5.71 -3.73
CA VAL A 52 -1.31 -5.60 -4.51
C VAL A 52 -1.04 -4.90 -5.85
N TRP A 53 -0.35 -3.77 -5.88
CA TRP A 53 -0.01 -3.10 -7.13
C TRP A 53 0.82 -3.98 -8.06
N LYS A 54 1.80 -4.71 -7.52
CA LYS A 54 2.61 -5.65 -8.30
C LYS A 54 1.77 -6.77 -8.90
N THR A 55 0.87 -7.38 -8.14
CA THR A 55 0.00 -8.45 -8.62
C THR A 55 -0.94 -7.99 -9.73
N TYR A 56 -1.48 -6.78 -9.62
CA TYR A 56 -2.44 -6.23 -10.58
C TYR A 56 -1.82 -5.32 -11.64
N SER A 57 -0.48 -5.22 -11.68
CA SER A 57 0.25 -4.30 -12.58
C SER A 57 -0.27 -2.86 -12.53
N ILE A 58 -0.67 -2.40 -11.34
CA ILE A 58 -1.15 -1.04 -11.12
C ILE A 58 0.06 -0.16 -10.85
N GLU A 59 0.23 0.89 -11.65
CA GLU A 59 1.32 1.84 -11.43
C GLU A 59 0.95 2.82 -10.32
N PRO A 60 1.76 2.95 -9.25
CA PRO A 60 1.57 4.01 -8.27
C PRO A 60 1.82 5.37 -8.91
N ASP A 61 0.93 6.34 -8.64
CA ASP A 61 1.08 7.73 -9.09
C ASP A 61 2.05 8.52 -8.18
N ALA A 62 2.44 9.72 -8.61
CA ALA A 62 3.34 10.60 -7.84
C ALA A 62 2.81 10.91 -6.43
N ILE A 63 1.49 11.03 -6.27
CA ILE A 63 0.84 11.28 -4.98
C ILE A 63 1.00 10.07 -4.05
N THR A 64 0.84 8.87 -4.61
CA THR A 64 1.00 7.59 -3.95
C THR A 64 2.45 7.42 -3.48
N ILE A 65 3.43 7.71 -4.34
CA ILE A 65 4.84 7.69 -3.94
C ILE A 65 5.11 8.76 -2.89
N ALA A 66 4.65 10.01 -3.06
CA ALA A 66 4.87 11.07 -2.08
C ALA A 66 4.29 10.72 -0.69
N SER A 67 3.16 10.02 -0.66
CA SER A 67 2.52 9.60 0.60
C SER A 67 3.26 8.50 1.37
N VAL A 68 4.19 7.80 0.72
CA VAL A 68 5.03 6.77 1.37
C VAL A 68 6.32 7.33 1.96
N LEU A 69 6.80 8.47 1.44
CA LEU A 69 8.08 9.08 1.84
C LEU A 69 8.18 9.33 3.36
N PRO A 70 7.12 9.75 4.07
CA PRO A 70 7.17 9.90 5.52
C PRO A 70 7.47 8.59 6.26
N SER A 71 7.06 7.44 5.71
CA SER A 71 7.36 6.13 6.29
C SER A 71 8.76 5.61 5.97
N CYS A 72 9.45 6.23 5.01
CA CYS A 72 10.87 5.97 4.71
C CYS A 72 11.83 6.76 5.60
N GLY A 73 11.32 7.61 6.51
CA GLY A 73 12.14 8.33 7.48
C GLY A 73 12.74 7.44 8.58
N ASP A 74 12.25 6.21 8.72
CA ASP A 74 12.80 5.23 9.65
C ASP A 74 14.07 4.59 9.08
N PRO A 75 15.14 4.37 9.88
CA PRO A 75 16.39 3.76 9.41
C PRO A 75 16.19 2.39 8.74
N TRP A 76 15.16 1.67 9.16
CA TRP A 76 14.79 0.34 8.66
C TRP A 76 14.05 0.37 7.32
N ALA A 77 13.60 1.55 6.89
CA ALA A 77 12.87 1.77 5.64
C ALA A 77 13.73 2.46 4.55
N LEU A 78 15.04 2.61 4.80
CA LEU A 78 15.99 3.22 3.86
C LEU A 78 16.07 2.46 2.53
N SER A 79 16.08 1.13 2.58
CA SER A 79 16.10 0.28 1.38
C SER A 79 14.82 0.42 0.55
N LEU A 80 13.69 0.61 1.21
CA LEU A 80 12.40 0.88 0.56
C LEU A 80 12.39 2.28 -0.06
N GLY A 81 12.91 3.28 0.65
CA GLY A 81 13.07 4.64 0.14
C GLY A 81 13.94 4.70 -1.12
N TRP A 82 15.03 3.92 -1.17
CA TRP A 82 15.89 3.84 -2.34
C TRP A 82 15.15 3.28 -3.57
N GLN A 83 14.44 2.16 -3.42
CA GLN A 83 13.67 1.56 -4.51
C GLN A 83 12.60 2.52 -5.04
N MET A 84 12.01 3.32 -4.15
CA MET A 84 10.98 4.29 -4.52
C MET A 84 11.56 5.53 -5.21
N HIS A 85 12.73 5.99 -4.77
CA HIS A 85 13.47 7.04 -5.45
C HIS A 85 13.85 6.62 -6.88
N GLU A 86 14.42 5.42 -7.04
CA GLU A 86 14.78 4.85 -8.35
C GLU A 86 13.55 4.68 -9.26
N TYR A 87 12.41 4.26 -8.69
CA TYR A 87 11.15 4.16 -9.43
C TYR A 87 10.67 5.53 -9.95
N VAL A 88 10.74 6.58 -9.13
CA VAL A 88 10.35 7.95 -9.52
C VAL A 88 11.28 8.51 -10.59
N GLU A 89 12.60 8.33 -10.44
CA GLU A 89 13.57 8.78 -11.44
C GLU A 89 13.37 8.06 -12.78
N MET A 90 13.13 6.75 -12.76
CA MET A 90 12.88 5.97 -13.98
C MET A 90 11.59 6.42 -14.68
N LYS A 91 10.56 6.80 -13.92
CA LYS A 91 9.25 7.19 -14.44
C LYS A 91 9.10 8.70 -14.72
N LYS A 92 10.06 9.53 -14.29
CA LYS A 92 10.01 11.01 -14.36
C LYS A 92 8.73 11.59 -13.74
N LEU A 93 8.33 11.06 -12.59
CA LEU A 93 7.15 11.49 -11.82
C LEU A 93 7.42 12.75 -10.99
#